data_AF-A0A1Q9BXT9-F1
#
_entry.id   AF-A0A1Q9BXT9-F1
#
_cell.length_a   1.000
_cell.length_b   1.000
_cell.length_c   1.000
_cell.angle_alpha   90.00
_cell.angle_beta   90.00
_cell.angle_gamma   90.00
#
_symmetry.space_group_name_H-M   'P 1'
#
loop_
_entity.id
_entity.type
_entity.pdbx_description
1 polymer ?
#
loop_
_entity_poly.entity_id
_entity_poly.type
_entity_poly.pdbx_seq_one_letter_code
_entity_poly.pdbx_strand_id
1 'polypeptide(L)'
;MQIVILLFVQQLFSAEGYSAFSDRDELRSTLIDWENNPGNRPTIESTYGPIEDWDVSSVTSFVALFLGLRNFNEEIGNWETSQVTDMSFTFSGATAFNKDIGSWKTPRVTTMSNMFAHTRAFNQDIGSWDTSQVTDMTNMFNGGRAFNGKVGSWDVSSVTLMRFMFRDAEAFNQPIGKWVPSQATNMRGMFERAADFNQPLNSWDVSSVGDFNSMFNGATVFNQCLDSWTDQINSTSSNNVFTGTSCPDEDCTVCPPRAWCEDLDALDYALLNKKGKLAARQCILHSLIEDYKFPAKLPSWSRVATKAGLTSVFCFIMVSLVVAAAAWRIRRQGSLVYEAL
;
A
#
# COMPACT_ATOMS: atom_id res chain seq x y z
N MET A 1 26.69 13.28 33.00
CA MET A 1 27.23 14.39 32.18
C MET A 1 26.36 14.68 30.95
N GLN A 2 25.82 13.69 30.24
CA GLN A 2 24.92 13.91 29.08
C GLN A 2 23.54 14.53 29.41
N ILE A 3 22.96 14.25 30.59
CA ILE A 3 21.65 14.83 30.98
C ILE A 3 21.77 16.32 31.36
N VAL A 4 22.94 16.75 31.85
CA VAL A 4 23.20 18.15 32.19
C VAL A 4 23.43 18.99 30.93
N ILE A 5 23.93 18.40 29.84
CA ILE A 5 24.13 19.08 28.56
C ILE A 5 22.79 19.35 27.87
N LEU A 6 21.82 18.43 27.90
CA LEU A 6 20.49 18.68 27.31
C LEU A 6 19.71 19.79 28.05
N LEU A 7 19.82 19.86 29.38
CA LEU A 7 19.19 20.94 30.16
C LEU A 7 19.92 22.29 30.01
N PHE A 8 21.23 22.28 29.72
CA PHE A 8 21.99 23.50 29.43
C PHE A 8 21.71 24.05 28.02
N VAL A 9 21.45 23.18 27.05
CA VAL A 9 21.07 23.59 25.69
C VAL A 9 19.70 24.26 25.70
N GLN A 10 18.72 23.76 26.47
CA GLN A 10 17.41 24.42 26.62
C GLN A 10 17.46 25.76 27.38
N GLN A 11 18.50 26.03 28.19
CA GLN A 11 18.66 27.30 28.92
C GLN A 11 19.55 28.33 28.21
N LEU A 12 20.21 27.97 27.10
CA LEU A 12 21.07 28.89 26.33
C LEU A 12 20.36 29.55 25.13
N PHE A 13 19.26 28.98 24.63
CA PHE A 13 18.56 29.53 23.46
C PHE A 13 17.61 30.70 23.76
N SER A 14 17.44 31.11 25.02
CA SER A 14 16.68 32.32 25.35
C SER A 14 17.50 33.62 25.17
N ALA A 15 18.66 33.58 24.50
CA ALA A 15 19.61 34.68 24.46
C ALA A 15 19.85 35.31 23.08
N GLU A 16 19.34 34.72 21.99
CA GLU A 16 19.36 35.35 20.66
C GLU A 16 17.91 35.67 20.28
N GLY A 17 17.58 36.95 20.16
CA GLY A 17 16.21 37.45 20.00
C GLY A 17 15.61 37.22 18.60
N TYR A 18 15.68 35.98 18.09
CA TYR A 18 15.07 35.59 16.83
C TYR A 18 13.55 35.65 16.91
N SER A 19 12.94 36.05 15.81
CA SER A 19 11.49 36.07 15.65
C SER A 19 10.96 34.65 15.50
N ALA A 20 9.82 34.37 16.12
CA ALA A 20 9.06 33.14 15.87
C ALA A 20 8.08 33.35 14.70
N PHE A 21 7.77 32.27 13.98
CA PHE A 21 6.74 32.29 12.95
C PHE A 21 5.35 32.31 13.60
N SER A 22 4.55 33.29 13.21
CA SER A 22 3.20 33.50 13.73
C SER A 22 2.15 32.61 13.05
N ASP A 23 2.37 32.27 11.79
CA ASP A 23 1.46 31.42 11.02
C ASP A 23 2.16 30.68 9.85
N ARG A 24 1.39 29.80 9.21
CA ARG A 24 1.84 28.97 8.08
C ARG A 24 2.26 29.80 6.88
N ASP A 25 1.55 30.88 6.57
CA ASP A 25 1.77 31.68 5.36
C ASP A 25 3.07 32.50 5.49
N GLU A 26 3.36 33.03 6.67
CA GLU A 26 4.65 33.66 7.00
C GLU A 26 5.80 32.68 6.81
N LEU A 27 5.71 31.49 7.42
CA LEU A 27 6.73 30.44 7.29
C LEU A 27 6.91 30.00 5.83
N ARG A 28 5.80 29.78 5.11
CA ARG A 28 5.84 29.37 3.71
C ARG A 28 6.47 30.42 2.81
N SER A 29 6.11 31.69 2.96
CA SER A 29 6.67 32.77 2.15
C SER A 29 8.18 32.91 2.38
N THR A 30 8.62 32.76 3.64
CA THR A 30 10.04 32.79 4.02
C THR A 30 10.80 31.60 3.45
N LEU A 31 10.21 30.39 3.44
CA LEU A 31 10.80 29.22 2.77
C LEU A 31 10.95 29.40 1.26
N ILE A 32 9.95 29.99 0.60
CA ILE A 32 10.03 30.31 -0.84
C ILE A 32 11.17 31.30 -1.10
N ASP A 33 11.34 32.31 -0.24
CA ASP A 33 12.41 33.29 -0.37
C ASP A 33 13.79 32.67 -0.10
N TRP A 34 13.90 31.84 0.95
CA TRP A 34 15.10 31.07 1.29
C TRP A 34 15.63 30.23 0.13
N GLU A 35 14.72 29.54 -0.56
CA GLU A 35 15.03 28.62 -1.65
C GLU A 35 15.32 29.38 -2.97
N ASN A 36 14.49 30.36 -3.33
CA ASN A 36 14.57 31.00 -4.64
C ASN A 36 15.52 32.21 -4.67
N ASN A 37 15.82 32.82 -3.53
CA ASN A 37 16.68 34.00 -3.42
C ASN A 37 17.81 33.75 -2.39
N PRO A 38 18.85 32.97 -2.72
CA PRO A 38 19.95 32.68 -1.78
C PRO A 38 20.66 33.93 -1.23
N GLY A 39 20.62 35.06 -1.96
CA GLY A 39 21.13 36.35 -1.49
C GLY A 39 20.38 36.95 -0.31
N ASN A 40 19.14 36.52 -0.05
CA ASN A 40 18.34 36.96 1.09
C ASN A 40 18.59 36.13 2.36
N ARG A 41 19.28 34.97 2.26
CA ARG A 41 19.54 34.08 3.41
C ARG A 41 20.18 34.79 4.61
N PRO A 42 21.22 35.65 4.46
CA PRO A 42 21.78 36.36 5.61
C PRO A 42 20.76 37.25 6.34
N THR A 43 19.83 37.86 5.59
CA THR A 43 18.75 38.68 6.17
C THR A 43 17.73 37.82 6.91
N ILE A 44 17.34 36.69 6.30
CA ILE A 44 16.43 35.71 6.92
C ILE A 44 17.07 35.14 8.20
N GLU A 45 18.33 34.71 8.14
CA GLU A 45 19.09 34.19 9.28
C GLU A 45 19.23 35.24 10.39
N SER A 46 19.42 36.52 10.05
CA SER A 46 19.45 37.60 11.06
C SER A 46 18.11 37.83 11.76
N THR A 47 17.00 37.40 11.14
CA THR A 47 15.63 37.59 11.65
C THR A 47 15.13 36.37 12.41
N TYR A 48 15.28 35.18 11.83
CA TYR A 48 14.69 33.92 12.33
C TYR A 48 15.73 32.92 12.83
N GLY A 49 17.01 33.22 12.68
CA GLY A 49 18.09 32.27 12.97
C GLY A 49 18.33 31.27 11.83
N PRO A 50 19.24 30.32 12.04
CA PRO A 50 19.51 29.25 11.09
C PRO A 50 18.26 28.36 10.92
N ILE A 51 18.07 27.79 9.73
CA ILE A 51 16.81 27.12 9.36
C ILE A 51 16.47 25.92 10.26
N GLU A 52 17.48 25.24 10.78
CA GLU A 52 17.34 24.13 11.72
C GLU A 52 16.71 24.55 13.06
N ASP A 53 16.82 25.82 13.45
CA ASP A 53 16.42 26.36 14.74
C ASP A 53 15.18 27.29 14.64
N TRP A 54 14.56 27.39 13.47
CA TRP A 54 13.37 28.21 13.27
C TRP A 54 12.24 27.83 14.24
N ASP A 55 11.75 28.83 14.99
CA ASP A 55 10.63 28.64 15.92
C ASP A 55 9.30 28.61 15.17
N VAL A 56 8.83 27.38 14.91
CA VAL A 56 7.54 27.07 14.29
C VAL A 56 6.48 26.64 15.32
N SER A 57 6.74 26.81 16.62
CA SER A 57 5.90 26.24 17.70
C SER A 57 4.47 26.77 17.74
N SER A 58 4.23 27.95 17.16
CA SER A 58 2.91 28.58 17.03
C SER A 58 2.15 28.18 15.76
N VAL A 59 2.83 27.52 14.80
CA VAL A 59 2.25 27.14 13.51
C VAL A 59 1.46 25.84 13.68
N THR A 60 0.16 25.89 13.44
CA THR A 60 -0.75 24.74 13.62
C THR A 60 -1.05 23.96 12.34
N SER A 61 -0.64 24.47 11.18
CA SER A 61 -0.87 23.84 9.88
C SER A 61 0.41 23.87 9.05
N PHE A 62 0.81 22.72 8.50
CA PHE A 62 1.94 22.57 7.57
C PHE A 62 1.47 22.33 6.14
N VAL A 63 0.22 22.71 5.83
CA VAL A 63 -0.36 22.48 4.51
C VAL A 63 0.51 23.09 3.42
N ALA A 64 0.92 22.28 2.46
CA ALA A 64 1.66 22.71 1.28
C ALA A 64 2.95 23.52 1.56
N LEU A 65 3.58 23.33 2.73
CA LEU A 65 4.70 24.16 3.20
C LEU A 65 5.87 24.20 2.21
N PHE A 66 6.30 23.03 1.74
CA PHE A 66 7.36 22.82 0.76
C PHE A 66 6.83 22.40 -0.63
N LEU A 67 5.53 22.63 -0.90
CA LEU A 67 4.89 22.20 -2.15
C LEU A 67 5.65 22.77 -3.35
N GLY A 68 6.21 21.86 -4.16
CA GLY A 68 6.93 22.18 -5.38
C GLY A 68 8.34 22.76 -5.20
N LEU A 69 8.88 22.84 -3.97
CA LEU A 69 10.26 23.24 -3.71
C LEU A 69 11.21 22.08 -4.07
N ARG A 70 11.45 21.90 -5.38
CA ARG A 70 12.06 20.67 -5.94
C ARG A 70 13.45 20.35 -5.42
N ASN A 71 14.25 21.36 -5.07
CA ASN A 71 15.63 21.19 -4.61
C ASN A 71 15.78 21.33 -3.08
N PHE A 72 14.69 21.62 -2.36
CA PHE A 72 14.72 21.80 -0.91
C PHE A 72 15.18 20.51 -0.22
N ASN A 73 16.21 20.60 0.61
CA ASN A 73 16.80 19.48 1.34
C ASN A 73 17.57 19.96 2.58
N GLU A 74 17.01 20.94 3.30
CA GLU A 74 17.63 21.55 4.49
C GLU A 74 17.27 20.77 5.77
N GLU A 75 18.12 20.84 6.79
CA GLU A 75 17.90 20.16 8.08
C GLU A 75 16.77 20.85 8.86
N ILE A 76 15.65 20.14 9.04
CA ILE A 76 14.44 20.65 9.72
C ILE A 76 13.93 19.68 10.80
N GLY A 77 14.73 18.68 11.16
CA GLY A 77 14.34 17.64 12.11
C GLY A 77 14.08 18.17 13.53
N ASN A 78 14.66 19.32 13.89
CA ASN A 78 14.54 19.90 15.23
C ASN A 78 13.29 20.77 15.44
N TRP A 79 12.49 20.99 14.39
CA TRP A 79 11.29 21.80 14.47
C TRP A 79 10.27 21.24 15.47
N GLU A 80 9.67 22.10 16.30
CA GLU A 80 8.66 21.70 17.27
C GLU A 80 7.27 21.61 16.61
N THR A 81 6.89 20.40 16.19
CA THR A 81 5.65 20.15 15.42
C THR A 81 4.44 19.72 16.26
N SER A 82 4.53 19.70 17.60
CA SER A 82 3.49 19.12 18.46
C SER A 82 2.10 19.78 18.38
N GLN A 83 2.01 21.02 17.88
CA GLN A 83 0.75 21.74 17.68
C GLN A 83 0.15 21.57 16.27
N VAL A 84 0.87 20.93 15.35
CA VAL A 84 0.43 20.77 13.96
C VAL A 84 -0.72 19.77 13.88
N THR A 85 -1.81 20.17 13.20
CA THR A 85 -3.00 19.34 12.99
C THR A 85 -3.16 18.87 11.54
N ASP A 86 -2.58 19.59 10.58
CA ASP A 86 -2.70 19.29 9.15
C ASP A 86 -1.32 19.30 8.46
N MET A 87 -0.92 18.15 7.93
CA MET A 87 0.33 17.95 7.16
C MET A 87 0.05 17.65 5.68
N SER A 88 -1.11 18.07 5.17
CA SER A 88 -1.48 17.77 3.79
C SER A 88 -0.56 18.48 2.80
N PHE A 89 -0.06 17.77 1.79
CA PHE A 89 0.84 18.29 0.76
C PHE A 89 2.18 18.88 1.25
N THR A 90 2.58 18.70 2.52
CA THR A 90 3.76 19.38 3.11
C THR A 90 5.02 19.28 2.26
N PHE A 91 5.39 18.10 1.79
CA PHE A 91 6.56 17.85 0.93
C PHE A 91 6.20 17.47 -0.51
N SER A 92 4.95 17.68 -0.92
CA SER A 92 4.48 17.25 -2.24
C SER A 92 5.33 17.90 -3.35
N GLY A 93 5.96 17.07 -4.18
CA GLY A 93 6.83 17.52 -5.28
C GLY A 93 8.19 18.10 -4.85
N ALA A 94 8.56 18.04 -3.55
CA ALA A 94 9.90 18.36 -3.07
C ALA A 94 10.88 17.22 -3.42
N THR A 95 11.19 17.08 -4.71
CA THR A 95 11.81 15.87 -5.28
C THR A 95 13.15 15.47 -4.68
N ALA A 96 13.94 16.42 -4.18
CA ALA A 96 15.26 16.19 -3.60
C ALA A 96 15.25 15.95 -2.07
N PHE A 97 14.12 16.17 -1.41
CA PHE A 97 14.05 16.13 0.05
C PHE A 97 14.28 14.71 0.59
N ASN A 98 15.26 14.57 1.48
CA ASN A 98 15.59 13.31 2.16
C ASN A 98 16.27 13.55 3.52
N LYS A 99 15.92 14.65 4.21
CA LYS A 99 16.44 14.93 5.56
C LYS A 99 15.63 14.23 6.64
N ASP A 100 16.31 13.89 7.73
CA ASP A 100 15.70 13.18 8.85
C ASP A 100 14.67 14.08 9.56
N ILE A 101 13.47 13.55 9.69
CA ILE A 101 12.31 14.17 10.35
C ILE A 101 11.62 13.16 11.29
N GLY A 102 12.30 12.08 11.65
CA GLY A 102 11.78 11.07 12.58
C GLY A 102 11.52 11.62 13.99
N SER A 103 12.16 12.73 14.35
CA SER A 103 11.95 13.44 15.63
C SER A 103 10.68 14.31 15.68
N TRP A 104 10.00 14.52 14.55
CA TRP A 104 8.76 15.30 14.54
C TRP A 104 7.68 14.62 15.39
N LYS A 105 6.95 15.44 16.15
CA LYS A 105 5.82 15.02 17.00
C LYS A 105 4.53 15.25 16.23
N THR A 106 3.71 14.21 16.07
CA THR A 106 2.44 14.27 15.31
C THR A 106 1.17 13.95 16.12
N PRO A 107 1.08 14.13 17.45
CA PRO A 107 -0.03 13.62 18.26
C PRO A 107 -1.40 14.27 17.95
N ARG A 108 -1.40 15.39 17.23
CA ARG A 108 -2.60 16.16 16.87
C ARG A 108 -2.92 16.12 15.38
N VAL A 109 -2.09 15.46 14.57
CA VAL A 109 -2.26 15.44 13.12
C VAL A 109 -3.46 14.58 12.75
N THR A 110 -4.42 15.16 12.04
CA THR A 110 -5.64 14.47 11.59
C THR A 110 -5.59 14.09 10.11
N THR A 111 -4.70 14.72 9.33
CA THR A 111 -4.54 14.43 7.90
C THR A 111 -3.07 14.50 7.48
N MET A 112 -2.64 13.50 6.71
CA MET A 112 -1.33 13.43 6.06
C MET A 112 -1.50 13.26 4.54
N SER A 113 -2.64 13.70 4.00
CA SER A 113 -2.97 13.51 2.59
C SER A 113 -1.91 14.15 1.68
N ASN A 114 -1.38 13.41 0.71
CA ASN A 114 -0.37 13.85 -0.24
C ASN A 114 0.94 14.37 0.40
N MET A 115 1.21 14.10 1.67
CA MET A 115 2.33 14.70 2.40
C MET A 115 3.67 14.53 1.67
N PHE A 116 3.95 13.34 1.14
CA PHE A 116 5.15 12.99 0.36
C PHE A 116 4.83 12.62 -1.10
N ALA A 117 3.72 13.12 -1.65
CA ALA A 117 3.38 12.85 -3.04
C ALA A 117 4.49 13.36 -3.96
N HIS A 118 5.05 12.49 -4.79
CA HIS A 118 6.15 12.76 -5.71
C HIS A 118 7.45 13.26 -5.04
N THR A 119 7.66 13.00 -3.75
CA THR A 119 8.92 13.25 -3.02
C THR A 119 9.91 12.12 -3.31
N ARG A 120 10.45 12.11 -4.54
CA ARG A 120 11.14 10.95 -5.13
C ARG A 120 12.32 10.40 -4.32
N ALA A 121 13.07 11.26 -3.64
CA ALA A 121 14.29 10.89 -2.91
C ALA A 121 14.05 10.45 -1.45
N PHE A 122 12.86 10.71 -0.89
CA PHE A 122 12.62 10.54 0.53
C PHE A 122 12.61 9.07 0.95
N ASN A 123 13.45 8.72 1.92
CA ASN A 123 13.58 7.36 2.47
C ASN A 123 14.06 7.37 3.93
N GLN A 124 13.48 8.23 4.77
CA GLN A 124 13.85 8.34 6.18
C GLN A 124 12.94 7.49 7.08
N ASP A 125 13.44 7.16 8.27
CA ASP A 125 12.66 6.46 9.30
C ASP A 125 11.68 7.43 9.95
N ILE A 126 10.39 7.14 9.84
CA ILE A 126 9.28 7.92 10.41
C ILE A 126 8.36 7.02 11.26
N GLY A 127 8.89 5.89 11.74
CA GLY A 127 8.12 4.92 12.52
C GLY A 127 7.72 5.41 13.91
N SER A 128 8.38 6.46 14.40
CA SER A 128 8.12 7.11 15.70
C SER A 128 6.91 8.05 15.70
N TRP A 129 6.36 8.37 14.53
CA TRP A 129 5.21 9.28 14.44
C TRP A 129 3.95 8.66 15.07
N ASP A 130 3.21 9.49 15.80
CA ASP A 130 1.88 9.16 16.30
C ASP A 130 0.85 9.41 15.20
N THR A 131 0.26 8.34 14.67
CA THR A 131 -0.76 8.38 13.62
C THR A 131 -2.16 8.08 14.13
N SER A 132 -2.36 7.93 15.45
CA SER A 132 -3.61 7.45 16.06
C SER A 132 -4.84 8.34 15.77
N GLN A 133 -4.62 9.63 15.49
CA GLN A 133 -5.66 10.61 15.14
C GLN A 133 -5.81 10.84 13.63
N VAL A 134 -4.96 10.23 12.80
CA VAL A 134 -4.98 10.46 11.35
C VAL A 134 -6.17 9.73 10.72
N THR A 135 -6.99 10.46 9.97
CA THR A 135 -8.16 9.91 9.27
C THR A 135 -7.95 9.80 7.76
N ASP A 136 -7.00 10.55 7.19
CA ASP A 136 -6.73 10.61 5.75
C ASP A 136 -5.22 10.47 5.44
N MET A 137 -4.87 9.41 4.72
CA MET A 137 -3.52 9.11 4.20
C MET A 137 -3.53 9.01 2.65
N THR A 138 -4.54 9.59 2.00
CA THR A 138 -4.70 9.61 0.55
C THR A 138 -3.42 10.10 -0.14
N ASN A 139 -2.88 9.33 -1.09
CA ASN A 139 -1.67 9.66 -1.86
C ASN A 139 -0.41 9.97 -1.01
N MET A 140 -0.33 9.57 0.27
CA MET A 140 0.74 10.02 1.17
C MET A 140 2.15 9.84 0.58
N PHE A 141 2.44 8.71 -0.07
CA PHE A 141 3.72 8.40 -0.73
C PHE A 141 3.58 8.17 -2.24
N ASN A 142 2.50 8.65 -2.86
CA ASN A 142 2.25 8.44 -4.28
C ASN A 142 3.40 8.98 -5.15
N GLY A 143 4.11 8.11 -5.88
CA GLY A 143 5.28 8.46 -6.69
C GLY A 143 6.56 8.75 -5.90
N GLY A 144 6.60 8.41 -4.60
CA GLY A 144 7.79 8.39 -3.76
C GLY A 144 8.65 7.17 -4.05
N ARG A 145 9.30 7.14 -5.22
CA ARG A 145 9.94 5.93 -5.78
C ARG A 145 10.99 5.29 -4.86
N ALA A 146 11.76 6.08 -4.12
CA ALA A 146 12.80 5.57 -3.22
C ALA A 146 12.27 5.20 -1.82
N PHE A 147 10.99 5.46 -1.52
CA PHE A 147 10.47 5.33 -0.17
C PHE A 147 10.39 3.87 0.27
N ASN A 148 11.14 3.53 1.31
CA ASN A 148 11.09 2.26 2.03
C ASN A 148 11.34 2.49 3.53
N GLY A 149 11.00 3.68 4.03
CA GLY A 149 11.16 4.08 5.43
C GLY A 149 10.23 3.31 6.36
N LYS A 150 10.63 3.06 7.62
CA LYS A 150 9.83 2.26 8.55
C LYS A 150 8.50 2.96 8.88
N VAL A 151 7.40 2.23 8.66
CA VAL A 151 6.03 2.67 8.95
C VAL A 151 5.22 1.59 9.67
N GLY A 152 5.81 0.42 9.94
CA GLY A 152 5.09 -0.75 10.47
C GLY A 152 4.57 -0.60 11.91
N SER A 153 4.99 0.44 12.64
CA SER A 153 4.54 0.79 13.99
C SER A 153 3.35 1.75 14.05
N TRP A 154 2.92 2.28 12.90
CA TRP A 154 1.81 3.23 12.85
C TRP A 154 0.48 2.61 13.29
N ASP A 155 -0.29 3.39 14.04
CA ASP A 155 -1.70 3.11 14.33
C ASP A 155 -2.55 3.67 13.19
N VAL A 156 -3.16 2.77 12.41
CA VAL A 156 -4.02 3.13 11.27
C VAL A 156 -5.50 2.84 11.54
N SER A 157 -5.87 2.56 12.79
CA SER A 157 -7.23 2.14 13.15
C SER A 157 -8.28 3.24 12.94
N SER A 158 -7.89 4.51 12.97
CA SER A 158 -8.73 5.68 12.69
C SER A 158 -8.77 6.08 11.21
N VAL A 159 -7.90 5.50 10.37
CA VAL A 159 -7.76 5.93 8.97
C VAL A 159 -8.93 5.43 8.14
N THR A 160 -9.60 6.37 7.47
CA THR A 160 -10.76 6.07 6.61
C THR A 160 -10.40 6.06 5.12
N LEU A 161 -9.39 6.83 4.72
CA LEU A 161 -8.96 7.01 3.33
C LEU A 161 -7.48 6.64 3.16
N MET A 162 -7.20 5.59 2.38
CA MET A 162 -5.84 5.10 2.04
C MET A 162 -5.61 5.02 0.53
N ARG A 163 -6.47 5.63 -0.27
CA ARG A 163 -6.38 5.55 -1.74
C ARG A 163 -5.03 6.06 -2.24
N PHE A 164 -4.40 5.28 -3.11
CA PHE A 164 -3.11 5.59 -3.75
C PHE A 164 -1.95 5.86 -2.77
N MET A 165 -2.04 5.44 -1.51
CA MET A 165 -1.05 5.78 -0.48
C MET A 165 0.39 5.43 -0.90
N PHE A 166 0.60 4.26 -1.53
CA PHE A 166 1.89 3.77 -2.02
C PHE A 166 1.89 3.55 -3.54
N ARG A 167 1.01 4.23 -4.29
CA ARG A 167 1.01 4.13 -5.75
C ARG A 167 2.37 4.60 -6.29
N ASP A 168 2.98 3.86 -7.22
CA ASP A 168 4.32 4.17 -7.76
C ASP A 168 5.45 4.30 -6.71
N ALA A 169 5.25 3.78 -5.48
CA ALA A 169 6.32 3.66 -4.48
C ALA A 169 7.13 2.39 -4.78
N GLU A 170 7.90 2.44 -5.87
CA GLU A 170 8.55 1.29 -6.49
C GLU A 170 9.38 0.44 -5.51
N ALA A 171 10.14 1.07 -4.59
CA ALA A 171 11.00 0.40 -3.61
C ALA A 171 10.32 -0.01 -2.29
N PHE A 172 9.02 0.29 -2.12
CA PHE A 172 8.34 0.08 -0.83
C PHE A 172 8.08 -1.41 -0.56
N ASN A 173 8.64 -1.93 0.54
CA ASN A 173 8.44 -3.31 0.96
C ASN A 173 8.53 -3.49 2.49
N GLN A 174 8.12 -2.48 3.27
CA GLN A 174 8.19 -2.54 4.73
C GLN A 174 7.11 -3.44 5.35
N PRO A 175 7.42 -4.17 6.43
CA PRO A 175 6.46 -5.05 7.08
C PRO A 175 5.32 -4.27 7.74
N ILE A 176 4.16 -4.27 7.10
CA ILE A 176 2.93 -3.59 7.54
C ILE A 176 1.79 -4.56 7.91
N GLY A 177 2.06 -5.87 8.00
CA GLY A 177 1.04 -6.87 8.35
C GLY A 177 0.43 -6.70 9.76
N LYS A 178 1.05 -5.89 10.62
CA LYS A 178 0.54 -5.57 11.97
C LYS A 178 -0.49 -4.44 11.99
N TRP A 179 -0.68 -3.73 10.88
CA TRP A 179 -1.70 -2.69 10.77
C TRP A 179 -3.11 -3.28 10.90
N VAL A 180 -4.02 -2.50 11.48
CA VAL A 180 -5.43 -2.87 11.66
C VAL A 180 -6.31 -1.78 11.03
N PRO A 181 -6.52 -1.79 9.71
CA PRO A 181 -7.24 -0.73 8.99
C PRO A 181 -8.77 -0.90 9.07
N SER A 182 -9.32 -1.15 10.26
CA SER A 182 -10.74 -1.54 10.46
C SER A 182 -11.75 -0.46 10.05
N GLN A 183 -11.36 0.82 9.98
CA GLN A 183 -12.21 1.93 9.56
C GLN A 183 -11.97 2.37 8.11
N ALA A 184 -11.03 1.74 7.40
CA ALA A 184 -10.71 2.12 6.03
C ALA A 184 -11.88 1.78 5.10
N THR A 185 -12.37 2.79 4.38
CA THR A 185 -13.48 2.64 3.43
C THR A 185 -13.01 2.70 1.98
N ASN A 186 -11.85 3.31 1.72
CA ASN A 186 -11.29 3.45 0.38
C ASN A 186 -9.80 3.09 0.36
N MET A 187 -9.46 1.99 -0.31
CA MET A 187 -8.09 1.52 -0.54
C MET A 187 -7.74 1.48 -2.03
N ARG A 188 -8.48 2.22 -2.87
CA ARG A 188 -8.27 2.25 -4.32
C ARG A 188 -6.80 2.51 -4.66
N GLY A 189 -6.20 1.60 -5.42
CA GLY A 189 -4.83 1.71 -5.93
C GLY A 189 -3.77 1.92 -4.86
N MET A 190 -3.98 1.47 -3.61
CA MET A 190 -3.04 1.71 -2.52
C MET A 190 -1.61 1.26 -2.85
N PHE A 191 -1.46 0.12 -3.53
CA PHE A 191 -0.18 -0.46 -3.96
C PHE A 191 -0.07 -0.56 -5.50
N GLU A 192 -0.82 0.27 -6.23
CA GLU A 192 -0.76 0.29 -7.70
C GLU A 192 0.68 0.63 -8.16
N ARG A 193 1.31 -0.24 -8.94
CA ARG A 193 2.70 -0.12 -9.41
C ARG A 193 3.76 -0.02 -8.29
N ALA A 194 3.46 -0.54 -7.09
CA ALA A 194 4.46 -0.75 -6.04
C ALA A 194 5.27 -2.03 -6.37
N ALA A 195 6.29 -1.88 -7.23
CA ALA A 195 6.95 -2.99 -7.91
C ALA A 195 7.62 -4.02 -6.97
N ASP A 196 8.20 -3.58 -5.85
CA ASP A 196 8.90 -4.47 -4.91
C ASP A 196 8.01 -4.96 -3.74
N PHE A 197 6.75 -4.53 -3.67
CA PHE A 197 5.90 -4.81 -2.53
C PHE A 197 5.44 -6.28 -2.48
N ASN A 198 5.80 -7.00 -1.41
CA ASN A 198 5.42 -8.40 -1.23
C ASN A 198 5.24 -8.79 0.26
N GLN A 199 4.51 -7.98 1.02
CA GLN A 199 4.32 -8.21 2.46
C GLN A 199 2.99 -8.90 2.77
N PRO A 200 2.93 -9.81 3.76
CA PRO A 200 1.70 -10.50 4.11
C PRO A 200 0.68 -9.55 4.72
N LEU A 201 -0.53 -9.50 4.14
CA LEU A 201 -1.64 -8.62 4.56
C LEU A 201 -2.90 -9.37 4.98
N ASN A 202 -2.89 -10.70 5.00
CA ASN A 202 -4.09 -11.51 5.28
C ASN A 202 -4.68 -11.28 6.68
N SER A 203 -3.93 -10.66 7.59
CA SER A 203 -4.37 -10.29 8.94
C SER A 203 -5.11 -8.96 9.01
N TRP A 204 -5.14 -8.17 7.93
CA TRP A 204 -5.84 -6.89 7.93
C TRP A 204 -7.35 -7.09 7.97
N ASP A 205 -8.01 -6.31 8.84
CA ASP A 205 -9.47 -6.17 8.79
C ASP A 205 -9.86 -5.21 7.67
N VAL A 206 -10.40 -5.76 6.60
CA VAL A 206 -10.87 -5.01 5.42
C VAL A 206 -12.39 -4.97 5.29
N SER A 207 -13.14 -5.38 6.32
CA SER A 207 -14.61 -5.50 6.27
C SER A 207 -15.34 -4.18 5.95
N SER A 208 -14.73 -3.04 6.28
CA SER A 208 -15.28 -1.71 5.99
C SER A 208 -14.94 -1.18 4.59
N VAL A 209 -14.03 -1.84 3.86
CA VAL A 209 -13.51 -1.32 2.58
C VAL A 209 -14.56 -1.45 1.49
N GLY A 210 -14.98 -0.33 0.91
CA GLY A 210 -15.94 -0.27 -0.19
C GLY A 210 -15.33 -0.17 -1.59
N ASP A 211 -14.01 0.10 -1.69
CA ASP A 211 -13.32 0.32 -2.97
C ASP A 211 -11.89 -0.25 -2.94
N PHE A 212 -11.67 -1.35 -3.67
CA PHE A 212 -10.36 -1.97 -3.92
C PHE A 212 -9.89 -1.76 -5.37
N ASN A 213 -10.52 -0.88 -6.16
CA ASN A 213 -10.18 -0.75 -7.57
C ASN A 213 -8.66 -0.54 -7.74
N SER A 214 -8.04 -1.35 -8.60
CA SER A 214 -6.60 -1.30 -8.86
C SER A 214 -5.67 -1.50 -7.65
N MET A 215 -6.13 -2.06 -6.52
CA MET A 215 -5.38 -2.15 -5.24
C MET A 215 -3.90 -2.56 -5.42
N PHE A 216 -3.63 -3.61 -6.17
CA PHE A 216 -2.29 -4.14 -6.47
C PHE A 216 -1.97 -4.12 -7.97
N ASN A 217 -2.66 -3.31 -8.76
CA ASN A 217 -2.47 -3.29 -10.22
C ASN A 217 -1.00 -2.95 -10.57
N GLY A 218 -0.30 -3.87 -11.21
CA GLY A 218 1.11 -3.72 -11.58
C GLY A 218 2.10 -3.88 -10.42
N ALA A 219 1.69 -4.39 -9.26
CA ALA A 219 2.60 -4.83 -8.20
C ALA A 219 3.17 -6.21 -8.59
N THR A 220 4.18 -6.20 -9.46
CA THR A 220 4.61 -7.37 -10.25
C THR A 220 5.06 -8.57 -9.44
N VAL A 221 5.66 -8.35 -8.27
CA VAL A 221 6.15 -9.42 -7.39
C VAL A 221 5.14 -9.87 -6.33
N PHE A 222 4.01 -9.16 -6.19
CA PHE A 222 3.05 -9.45 -5.14
C PHE A 222 2.39 -10.81 -5.35
N ASN A 223 2.56 -11.72 -4.39
CA ASN A 223 2.06 -13.10 -4.46
C ASN A 223 1.55 -13.64 -3.10
N GLN A 224 1.20 -12.74 -2.18
CA GLN A 224 0.81 -13.10 -0.80
C GLN A 224 -0.63 -13.59 -0.75
N CYS A 225 -0.93 -14.63 0.05
CA CYS A 225 -2.31 -15.08 0.18
C CYS A 225 -3.19 -14.06 0.94
N LEU A 226 -4.43 -13.87 0.48
CA LEU A 226 -5.44 -12.88 0.94
C LEU A 226 -6.83 -13.54 0.94
N ASP A 227 -6.89 -14.82 1.30
CA ASP A 227 -8.13 -15.60 1.28
C ASP A 227 -9.23 -14.97 2.12
N SER A 228 -8.87 -14.33 3.24
CA SER A 228 -9.78 -13.59 4.11
C SER A 228 -10.44 -12.36 3.45
N TRP A 229 -9.89 -11.84 2.34
CA TRP A 229 -10.42 -10.65 1.66
C TRP A 229 -11.46 -11.00 0.59
N THR A 230 -11.57 -12.27 0.21
CA THR A 230 -12.31 -12.75 -0.97
C THR A 230 -13.76 -12.27 -1.00
N ASP A 231 -14.49 -12.45 0.11
CA ASP A 231 -15.91 -12.08 0.18
C ASP A 231 -16.12 -10.57 0.03
N GLN A 232 -15.22 -9.76 0.60
CA GLN A 232 -15.30 -8.31 0.52
C GLN A 232 -14.91 -7.77 -0.87
N ILE A 233 -13.89 -8.35 -1.50
CA ILE A 233 -13.51 -7.98 -2.88
C ILE A 233 -14.67 -8.26 -3.84
N ASN A 234 -15.32 -9.42 -3.69
CA ASN A 234 -16.46 -9.81 -4.52
C ASN A 234 -17.69 -8.92 -4.29
N SER A 235 -17.97 -8.52 -3.05
CA SER A 235 -19.13 -7.68 -2.71
C SER A 235 -19.02 -6.25 -3.25
N THR A 236 -17.80 -5.71 -3.36
CA THR A 236 -17.55 -4.32 -3.78
C THR A 236 -17.52 -4.11 -5.30
N SER A 237 -17.59 -5.18 -6.12
CA SER A 237 -17.44 -5.09 -7.58
C SER A 237 -16.15 -4.38 -8.03
N SER A 238 -15.09 -4.51 -7.24
CA SER A 238 -13.81 -3.84 -7.50
C SER A 238 -13.11 -4.46 -8.71
N ASN A 239 -12.62 -3.61 -9.62
CA ASN A 239 -11.96 -4.03 -10.85
C ASN A 239 -10.44 -3.95 -10.74
N ASN A 240 -9.76 -4.79 -11.50
CA ASN A 240 -8.30 -4.78 -11.66
C ASN A 240 -7.51 -4.88 -10.35
N VAL A 241 -8.08 -5.52 -9.32
CA VAL A 241 -7.46 -5.61 -7.98
C VAL A 241 -6.07 -6.22 -8.05
N PHE A 242 -5.90 -7.27 -8.87
CA PHE A 242 -4.69 -8.08 -8.97
C PHE A 242 -4.06 -8.12 -10.36
N THR A 243 -4.50 -7.26 -11.29
CA THR A 243 -3.97 -7.24 -12.66
C THR A 243 -2.47 -6.97 -12.66
N GLY A 244 -1.67 -7.82 -13.31
CA GLY A 244 -0.21 -7.68 -13.35
C GLY A 244 0.50 -8.01 -12.02
N THR A 245 -0.14 -8.76 -11.11
CA THR A 245 0.51 -9.37 -9.94
C THR A 245 0.99 -10.79 -10.25
N SER A 246 1.82 -11.35 -9.36
CA SER A 246 2.23 -12.75 -9.43
C SER A 246 1.18 -13.67 -8.82
N CYS A 247 1.15 -14.93 -9.26
CA CYS A 247 0.24 -15.93 -8.70
C CYS A 247 0.64 -16.29 -7.27
N PRO A 248 -0.32 -16.54 -6.35
CA PRO A 248 -0.01 -16.84 -4.96
C PRO A 248 0.96 -18.00 -4.78
N ASP A 249 2.01 -17.79 -3.98
CA ASP A 249 3.05 -18.80 -3.76
C ASP A 249 2.78 -19.72 -2.56
N GLU A 250 1.85 -19.33 -1.68
CA GLU A 250 1.46 -20.05 -0.46
C GLU A 250 0.20 -20.93 -0.65
N ASP A 251 0.01 -21.92 0.22
CA ASP A 251 -1.18 -22.78 0.24
C ASP A 251 -2.40 -22.00 0.74
N CYS A 252 -3.00 -21.18 -0.14
CA CYS A 252 -4.26 -20.52 0.14
C CYS A 252 -5.37 -21.52 0.47
N THR A 253 -6.13 -21.24 1.55
CA THR A 253 -7.19 -22.15 2.00
C THR A 253 -8.50 -21.97 1.23
N VAL A 254 -8.72 -20.76 0.71
CA VAL A 254 -9.82 -20.40 -0.19
C VAL A 254 -9.27 -20.03 -1.56
N CYS A 255 -10.06 -20.30 -2.59
CA CYS A 255 -9.68 -19.96 -3.94
C CYS A 255 -9.52 -18.44 -4.11
N PRO A 256 -8.38 -17.99 -4.66
CA PRO A 256 -8.18 -16.59 -4.96
C PRO A 256 -9.30 -16.09 -5.91
N PRO A 257 -9.71 -14.81 -5.83
CA PRO A 257 -10.64 -14.23 -6.80
C PRO A 257 -10.19 -14.51 -8.24
N ARG A 258 -11.16 -14.69 -9.14
CA ARG A 258 -10.95 -15.08 -10.55
C ARG A 258 -9.87 -14.24 -11.26
N ALA A 259 -9.68 -13.00 -10.82
CA ALA A 259 -8.74 -12.04 -11.39
C ALA A 259 -7.27 -12.16 -10.93
N TRP A 260 -6.96 -12.99 -9.93
CA TRP A 260 -5.63 -13.00 -9.30
C TRP A 260 -4.55 -13.69 -10.14
N CYS A 261 -4.93 -14.50 -11.11
CA CYS A 261 -4.00 -15.31 -11.88
C CYS A 261 -4.39 -15.33 -13.37
N GLU A 262 -4.90 -14.21 -13.88
CA GLU A 262 -5.45 -14.07 -15.24
C GLU A 262 -4.42 -14.28 -16.36
N ASP A 263 -3.13 -14.09 -16.08
CA ASP A 263 -2.06 -14.16 -17.09
C ASP A 263 -1.50 -15.57 -17.34
N LEU A 264 -1.98 -16.58 -16.62
CA LEU A 264 -1.57 -17.97 -16.86
C LEU A 264 -2.53 -18.66 -17.83
N ASP A 265 -1.98 -19.26 -18.87
CA ASP A 265 -2.77 -20.19 -19.68
C ASP A 265 -3.11 -21.46 -18.88
N ALA A 266 -4.09 -22.23 -19.38
CA ALA A 266 -4.54 -23.45 -18.70
C ALA A 266 -3.42 -24.50 -18.52
N LEU A 267 -2.34 -24.43 -19.31
CA LEU A 267 -1.19 -25.33 -19.26
C LEU A 267 -0.20 -24.91 -18.15
N ASP A 268 0.02 -23.61 -17.99
CA ASP A 268 0.87 -23.02 -16.95
C ASP A 268 0.25 -23.17 -15.56
N TYR A 269 -1.07 -23.01 -15.44
CA TYR A 269 -1.81 -23.41 -14.23
C TYR A 269 -1.64 -24.89 -13.89
N ALA A 270 -1.65 -25.78 -14.89
CA ALA A 270 -1.46 -27.20 -14.70
C ALA A 270 0.00 -27.58 -14.36
N LEU A 271 0.98 -26.78 -14.78
CA LEU A 271 2.40 -26.93 -14.45
C LEU A 271 2.72 -26.47 -13.03
N LEU A 272 2.12 -25.38 -12.55
CA LEU A 272 2.16 -24.97 -11.14
C LEU A 272 1.62 -26.08 -10.22
N ASN A 273 0.54 -26.75 -10.64
CA ASN A 273 -0.02 -27.92 -9.97
C ASN A 273 0.91 -29.15 -9.91
N LYS A 274 1.84 -29.31 -10.87
CA LYS A 274 2.82 -30.43 -10.87
C LYS A 274 3.93 -30.25 -9.83
N LYS A 275 4.19 -29.01 -9.40
CA LYS A 275 5.19 -28.71 -8.35
C LYS A 275 4.66 -28.95 -6.92
N GLY A 276 3.47 -29.51 -6.76
CA GLY A 276 2.95 -29.94 -5.45
C GLY A 276 2.20 -28.87 -4.64
N LYS A 277 1.81 -27.75 -5.24
CA LYS A 277 1.00 -26.72 -4.58
C LYS A 277 -0.48 -27.11 -4.64
N LEU A 278 -1.06 -27.50 -3.51
CA LEU A 278 -2.32 -28.25 -3.42
C LEU A 278 -3.58 -27.38 -3.66
N ALA A 279 -3.48 -26.06 -3.40
CA ALA A 279 -4.58 -25.10 -3.50
C ALA A 279 -5.19 -24.97 -4.91
N ALA A 280 -4.38 -25.12 -5.96
CA ALA A 280 -4.85 -24.92 -7.34
C ALA A 280 -5.78 -26.03 -7.86
N ARG A 281 -5.80 -27.23 -7.25
CA ARG A 281 -6.69 -28.32 -7.69
C ARG A 281 -8.17 -28.09 -7.35
N GLN A 282 -8.45 -27.44 -6.23
CA GLN A 282 -9.82 -27.20 -5.76
C GLN A 282 -10.47 -26.03 -6.51
N CYS A 283 -9.66 -25.04 -6.91
CA CYS A 283 -10.10 -23.84 -7.62
C CYS A 283 -10.38 -24.08 -9.11
N ILE A 284 -9.61 -24.97 -9.74
CA ILE A 284 -9.87 -25.43 -11.11
C ILE A 284 -11.26 -26.08 -11.23
N LEU A 285 -11.68 -26.86 -10.22
CA LEU A 285 -12.98 -27.52 -10.28
C LEU A 285 -14.12 -26.50 -10.17
N HIS A 286 -14.00 -25.48 -9.30
CA HIS A 286 -15.03 -24.46 -9.14
C HIS A 286 -15.17 -23.55 -10.38
N SER A 287 -14.05 -23.03 -10.91
CA SER A 287 -14.09 -22.16 -12.09
C SER A 287 -14.55 -22.91 -13.34
N LEU A 288 -14.10 -24.16 -13.54
CA LEU A 288 -14.56 -24.98 -14.66
C LEU A 288 -16.05 -25.36 -14.53
N ILE A 289 -16.57 -25.56 -13.31
CA ILE A 289 -17.99 -25.82 -13.07
C ILE A 289 -18.86 -24.58 -13.32
N GLU A 290 -18.37 -23.37 -13.04
CA GLU A 290 -19.11 -22.13 -13.32
C GLU A 290 -19.06 -21.73 -14.81
N ASP A 291 -17.91 -21.87 -15.46
CA ASP A 291 -17.71 -21.51 -16.87
C ASP A 291 -18.33 -22.52 -17.83
N TYR A 292 -18.24 -23.82 -17.51
CA TYR A 292 -19.09 -24.81 -18.16
C TYR A 292 -20.41 -24.84 -17.42
N LYS A 293 -21.42 -24.10 -17.90
CA LYS A 293 -22.83 -24.45 -17.68
C LYS A 293 -23.03 -25.90 -18.10
N PHE A 294 -22.80 -26.85 -17.19
CA PHE A 294 -23.05 -28.25 -17.45
C PHE A 294 -24.54 -28.33 -17.82
N PRO A 295 -24.89 -28.85 -19.01
CA PRO A 295 -26.30 -29.00 -19.36
C PRO A 295 -26.96 -29.80 -18.25
N ALA A 296 -28.12 -29.31 -17.78
CA ALA A 296 -28.85 -29.74 -16.58
C ALA A 296 -29.43 -31.18 -16.64
N LYS A 297 -28.71 -32.12 -17.23
CA LYS A 297 -28.99 -33.55 -17.25
C LYS A 297 -27.73 -34.32 -16.93
N LEU A 298 -27.31 -34.27 -15.66
CA LEU A 298 -26.49 -35.35 -15.12
C LEU A 298 -27.33 -36.64 -15.14
N PRO A 299 -26.79 -37.78 -15.61
CA PRO A 299 -27.54 -39.03 -15.62
C PRO A 299 -27.89 -39.47 -14.20
N SER A 300 -28.97 -40.25 -14.05
CA SER A 300 -29.64 -40.62 -12.80
C SER A 300 -28.76 -41.27 -11.70
N TRP A 301 -27.50 -41.62 -11.98
CA TRP A 301 -26.56 -42.13 -10.99
C TRP A 301 -25.98 -41.06 -10.05
N SER A 302 -26.04 -39.76 -10.41
CA SER A 302 -25.54 -38.67 -9.56
C SER A 302 -26.32 -38.47 -8.26
N ARG A 303 -27.58 -38.95 -8.18
CA ARG A 303 -28.39 -38.93 -6.95
C ARG A 303 -28.10 -40.09 -6.00
N VAL A 304 -27.31 -41.08 -6.41
CA VAL A 304 -26.99 -42.25 -5.57
C VAL A 304 -25.74 -41.99 -4.72
N ALA A 305 -24.80 -41.18 -5.20
CA ALA A 305 -23.55 -40.89 -4.48
C ALA A 305 -23.76 -40.04 -3.21
N THR A 306 -24.75 -39.15 -3.20
CA THR A 306 -25.07 -38.29 -2.05
C THR A 306 -25.69 -39.05 -0.87
N LYS A 307 -26.10 -40.30 -1.05
CA LYS A 307 -26.75 -41.12 0.00
C LYS A 307 -25.84 -42.18 0.64
N ALA A 308 -24.61 -42.38 0.15
CA ALA A 308 -23.79 -43.54 0.50
C ALA A 308 -22.45 -43.24 1.23
N GLY A 309 -22.12 -41.99 1.56
CA GLY A 309 -20.97 -41.68 2.43
C GLY A 309 -19.60 -42.13 1.89
N LEU A 310 -19.46 -42.39 0.59
CA LEU A 310 -18.19 -42.78 -0.05
C LEU A 310 -17.53 -41.55 -0.70
N THR A 311 -17.07 -40.61 0.12
CA THR A 311 -16.71 -39.25 -0.35
C THR A 311 -15.27 -39.07 -0.85
N SER A 312 -14.37 -40.04 -0.66
CA SER A 312 -12.96 -39.85 -1.03
C SER A 312 -12.63 -40.50 -2.38
N VAL A 313 -12.54 -41.83 -2.46
CA VAL A 313 -11.93 -42.50 -3.62
C VAL A 313 -12.81 -42.47 -4.88
N PHE A 314 -14.13 -42.59 -4.74
CA PHE A 314 -15.06 -42.58 -5.88
C PHE A 314 -15.18 -41.19 -6.53
N CYS A 315 -15.11 -40.13 -5.72
CA CYS A 315 -15.06 -38.76 -6.22
C CYS A 315 -13.76 -38.53 -7.00
N PHE A 316 -12.63 -39.02 -6.48
CA PHE A 316 -11.33 -38.99 -7.16
C PHE A 316 -11.33 -39.70 -8.52
N ILE A 317 -11.94 -40.88 -8.64
CA ILE A 317 -12.00 -41.64 -9.91
C ILE A 317 -12.87 -40.91 -10.93
N MET A 318 -14.03 -40.40 -10.52
CA MET A 318 -14.95 -39.70 -11.42
C MET A 318 -14.38 -38.35 -11.87
N VAL A 319 -13.72 -37.61 -10.98
CA VAL A 319 -13.02 -36.37 -11.30
C VAL A 319 -11.85 -36.65 -12.26
N SER A 320 -11.08 -37.71 -12.03
CA SER A 320 -9.99 -38.11 -12.92
C SER A 320 -10.47 -38.49 -14.32
N LEU A 321 -11.63 -39.16 -14.42
CA LEU A 321 -12.25 -39.52 -15.70
C LEU A 321 -12.81 -38.30 -16.44
N VAL A 322 -13.41 -37.34 -15.73
CA VAL A 322 -13.92 -36.09 -16.34
C VAL A 322 -12.77 -35.22 -16.83
N VAL A 323 -11.68 -35.10 -16.06
CA VAL A 323 -10.46 -34.38 -16.47
C VAL A 323 -9.77 -35.09 -17.65
N ALA A 324 -9.69 -36.42 -17.63
CA ALA A 324 -9.16 -37.19 -18.76
C ALA A 324 -10.01 -37.03 -20.04
N ALA A 325 -11.33 -36.99 -19.91
CA ALA A 325 -12.24 -36.77 -21.03
C ALA A 325 -12.15 -35.34 -21.60
N ALA A 326 -12.00 -34.33 -20.73
CA ALA A 326 -11.79 -32.94 -21.15
C ALA A 326 -10.43 -32.76 -21.85
N ALA A 327 -9.36 -33.31 -21.28
CA ALA A 327 -8.02 -33.28 -21.87
C ALA A 327 -7.96 -34.02 -23.22
N TRP A 328 -8.65 -35.16 -23.35
CA TRP A 328 -8.77 -35.88 -24.62
C TRP A 328 -9.51 -35.07 -25.69
N ARG A 329 -10.57 -34.34 -25.31
CA ARG A 329 -11.38 -33.53 -26.23
C ARG A 329 -10.61 -32.30 -26.74
N ILE A 330 -9.82 -31.65 -25.87
CA ILE A 330 -8.94 -30.54 -26.23
C ILE A 330 -7.85 -31.01 -27.20
N ARG A 331 -7.22 -32.16 -26.93
CA ARG A 331 -6.20 -32.76 -27.82
C ARG A 331 -6.75 -33.11 -29.20
N ARG A 332 -8.02 -33.52 -29.27
CA ARG A 332 -8.71 -33.84 -30.53
C ARG A 332 -9.12 -32.59 -31.31
N GLN A 333 -9.44 -31.47 -30.65
CA GLN A 333 -9.72 -30.19 -31.32
C GLN A 333 -8.45 -29.49 -31.82
N GLY A 334 -7.34 -29.53 -31.07
CA GLY A 334 -6.04 -29.01 -31.53
C GLY A 334 -5.46 -29.77 -32.74
N SER A 335 -5.72 -31.09 -32.83
CA SER A 335 -5.29 -31.90 -33.98
C SER A 335 -6.05 -31.59 -35.28
N LEU A 336 -7.28 -31.06 -35.20
CA LEU A 336 -8.08 -30.72 -36.39
C LEU A 336 -7.74 -29.34 -36.97
N VAL A 337 -7.11 -28.47 -36.17
CA VAL A 337 -6.64 -27.14 -36.64
C VAL A 337 -5.32 -27.24 -37.40
N TYR A 338 -4.48 -28.24 -37.08
CA TYR A 338 -3.20 -28.48 -37.77
C TYR A 338 -3.31 -29.24 -39.10
N GLU A 339 -4.45 -29.86 -39.41
CA GLU A 339 -4.70 -30.50 -40.73
C GLU A 339 -5.48 -29.57 -41.70
N ALA A 340 -5.86 -28.36 -41.26
CA ALA A 340 -6.62 -27.39 -42.05
C ALA A 340 -5.86 -26.08 -42.37
N LEU A 341 -4.55 -26.05 -42.12
CA LEU A 341 -3.57 -25.07 -42.62
C LEU A 341 -2.51 -25.83 -43.43
#